data_AF-G4TH02-F1
#
_entry.id   AF-G4TH02-F1
#
_cell.length_a   1.000
_cell.length_b   1.000
_cell.length_c   1.000
_cell.angle_alpha   90.00
_cell.angle_beta   90.00
_cell.angle_gamma   90.00
#
_symmetry.space_group_name_H-M   'P 1'
#
loop_
_entity.id
_entity.type
_entity.pdbx_description
1 polymer ?
#
loop_
_entity_poly.entity_id
_entity_poly.type
_entity_poly.pdbx_seq_one_letter_code
_entity_poly.pdbx_strand_id
1 'polypeptide(L)'
;MSESQRIRDFTPKYKQPFTMEEAVELDLHTLTMELARLQDSVNRLEDTQKSLAEFLDASADKDEDLSTAYKENVDVIGSQKERMNMIRLALSHKGVSSESLSHYIPEGNSSTRVAQADASTTEEGGIDL
;
A
#
# COMPACT_ATOMS: atom_id res chain seq x y z
N MET A 1 -29.08 6.08 -2.25
CA MET A 1 -28.45 6.55 -0.99
C MET A 1 -27.60 7.76 -1.32
N SER A 2 -27.70 8.83 -0.54
CA SER A 2 -26.89 10.05 -0.74
C SER A 2 -25.45 9.84 -0.23
N GLU A 3 -24.47 10.55 -0.79
CA GLU A 3 -23.07 10.52 -0.33
C GLU A 3 -22.93 10.97 1.12
N SER A 4 -23.66 12.00 1.53
CA SER A 4 -23.68 12.48 2.92
C SER A 4 -24.16 11.40 3.89
N GLN A 5 -25.03 10.49 3.43
CA GLN A 5 -25.48 9.36 4.25
C GLN A 5 -24.40 8.28 4.35
N ARG A 6 -23.65 8.02 3.26
CA ARG A 6 -22.52 7.07 3.29
C ARG A 6 -21.39 7.53 4.20
N ILE A 7 -21.12 8.84 4.27
CA ILE A 7 -20.13 9.44 5.18
C ILE A 7 -20.52 9.19 6.63
N ARG A 8 -21.73 9.57 7.02
CA ARG A 8 -22.20 9.45 8.40
C ARG A 8 -22.27 7.99 8.88
N ASP A 9 -22.62 7.09 7.96
CA ASP A 9 -22.77 5.68 8.26
C ASP A 9 -21.42 4.91 8.09
N PHE A 10 -20.33 5.58 7.68
CA PHE A 10 -19.01 4.96 7.55
C PHE A 10 -18.40 4.69 8.92
N THR A 11 -18.17 3.41 9.23
CA THR A 11 -17.53 2.98 10.48
C THR A 11 -16.29 2.15 10.16
N PRO A 12 -15.07 2.65 10.42
CA PRO A 12 -13.85 1.91 10.17
C PRO A 12 -13.70 0.75 11.16
N LYS A 13 -13.27 -0.41 10.66
CA LYS A 13 -12.87 -1.58 11.46
C LYS A 13 -11.50 -1.34 12.12
N TYR A 14 -10.57 -0.71 11.41
CA TYR A 14 -9.22 -0.45 11.89
C TYR A 14 -9.11 0.97 12.46
N LYS A 15 -8.19 1.19 13.40
CA LYS A 15 -7.87 2.56 13.83
C LYS A 15 -7.29 3.33 12.65
N GLN A 16 -7.85 4.52 12.41
CA GLN A 16 -7.42 5.42 11.35
C GLN A 16 -6.77 6.67 11.93
N PRO A 17 -5.86 7.33 11.19
CA PRO A 17 -5.18 8.54 11.64
C PRO A 17 -6.11 9.76 11.73
N PHE A 18 -7.31 9.66 11.15
CA PHE A 18 -8.35 10.68 11.19
C PHE A 18 -9.74 10.04 11.06
N THR A 19 -10.78 10.76 11.46
CA THR A 19 -12.18 10.35 11.27
C THR A 19 -12.69 10.69 9.88
N MET A 20 -13.89 10.20 9.54
CA MET A 20 -14.52 10.51 8.26
C MET A 20 -14.85 12.02 8.14
N GLU A 21 -15.25 12.65 9.26
CA GLU A 21 -15.53 14.08 9.35
C GLU A 21 -14.26 14.91 9.12
N GLU A 22 -13.14 14.51 9.71
CA GLU A 22 -11.85 15.18 9.47
C GLU A 22 -11.41 15.00 8.01
N ALA A 23 -11.63 13.81 7.42
CA ALA A 23 -11.28 13.54 6.03
C ALA A 23 -12.01 14.46 5.04
N VAL A 24 -13.29 14.81 5.29
CA VAL A 24 -14.03 15.72 4.42
C VAL A 24 -13.58 17.18 4.54
N GLU A 25 -12.84 17.54 5.58
CA GLU A 25 -12.27 18.88 5.76
C GLU A 25 -10.92 19.03 5.04
N LEU A 26 -10.17 17.93 4.85
CA LEU A 26 -8.89 17.94 4.14
C LEU A 26 -9.03 18.44 2.69
N ASP A 27 -8.00 19.12 2.18
CA ASP A 27 -7.99 19.62 0.82
C ASP A 27 -7.76 18.51 -0.23
N LEU A 28 -8.13 18.80 -1.48
CA LEU A 28 -8.06 17.85 -2.59
C LEU A 28 -6.63 17.34 -2.84
N HIS A 29 -5.62 18.19 -2.70
CA HIS A 29 -4.24 17.82 -2.96
C HIS A 29 -3.76 16.84 -1.88
N THR A 30 -4.02 17.13 -0.61
CA THR A 30 -3.68 16.23 0.51
C THR A 30 -4.33 14.85 0.35
N LEU A 31 -5.62 14.82 0.02
CA LEU A 31 -6.36 13.57 -0.15
C LEU A 31 -5.84 12.73 -1.33
N THR A 32 -5.55 13.35 -2.47
CA THR A 32 -5.06 12.65 -3.66
C THR A 32 -3.63 12.14 -3.50
N MET A 33 -2.75 12.94 -2.89
CA MET A 33 -1.39 12.52 -2.54
C MET A 33 -1.37 11.33 -1.58
N GLU A 34 -2.20 11.38 -0.54
CA GLU A 34 -2.32 10.27 0.40
C GLU A 34 -2.89 9.01 -0.29
N LEU A 35 -3.88 9.16 -1.17
CA LEU A 35 -4.45 8.03 -1.91
C LEU A 35 -3.42 7.34 -2.82
N ALA A 36 -2.59 8.12 -3.51
CA ALA A 36 -1.49 7.59 -4.32
C ALA A 36 -0.45 6.85 -3.45
N ARG A 37 -0.04 7.46 -2.34
CA ARG A 37 0.91 6.85 -1.38
C ARG A 37 0.40 5.51 -0.84
N LEU A 38 -0.88 5.45 -0.48
CA LEU A 38 -1.52 4.23 0.02
C LEU A 38 -1.60 3.16 -1.07
N GLN A 39 -1.94 3.52 -2.30
CA GLN A 39 -1.98 2.58 -3.42
C GLN A 39 -0.62 1.93 -3.65
N ASP A 40 0.44 2.74 -3.67
CA ASP A 40 1.82 2.25 -3.79
C ASP A 40 2.22 1.33 -2.64
N SER A 41 1.84 1.69 -1.41
CA SER A 41 2.15 0.86 -0.24
C SER A 41 1.38 -0.45 -0.25
N VAL A 42 0.10 -0.45 -0.64
CA VAL A 42 -0.72 -1.67 -0.74
C VAL A 42 -0.15 -2.59 -1.81
N ASN A 43 0.21 -2.07 -2.99
CA ASN A 43 0.81 -2.88 -4.05
C ASN A 43 2.08 -3.60 -3.56
N ARG A 44 3.00 -2.88 -2.89
CA ARG A 44 4.22 -3.48 -2.32
C ARG A 44 3.92 -4.53 -1.25
N LEU A 45 2.93 -4.29 -0.40
CA LEU A 45 2.54 -5.25 0.63
C LEU A 45 1.91 -6.50 0.02
N GLU A 46 1.09 -6.35 -1.02
CA GLU A 46 0.50 -7.48 -1.75
C GLU A 46 1.56 -8.33 -2.46
N ASP A 47 2.56 -7.69 -3.09
CA ASP A 47 3.71 -8.40 -3.66
C ASP A 47 4.48 -9.19 -2.58
N THR A 48 4.71 -8.57 -1.44
CA THR A 48 5.38 -9.22 -0.29
C THR A 48 4.55 -10.39 0.21
N GLN A 49 3.23 -10.23 0.33
CA GLN A 49 2.34 -11.31 0.77
C GLN A 49 2.33 -12.50 -0.18
N LYS A 50 2.39 -12.23 -1.48
CA LYS A 50 2.51 -13.29 -2.48
C LYS A 50 3.79 -14.08 -2.28
N SER A 51 4.94 -13.41 -2.14
CA SER A 51 6.22 -14.07 -1.89
C SER A 51 6.24 -14.86 -0.58
N LEU A 52 5.66 -14.32 0.50
CA LEU A 52 5.55 -15.01 1.78
C LEU A 52 4.66 -16.26 1.69
N ALA A 53 3.52 -16.17 1.01
CA ALA A 53 2.64 -17.31 0.79
C ALA A 53 3.35 -18.43 0.01
N GLU A 54 4.02 -18.08 -1.09
CA GLU A 54 4.78 -19.04 -1.91
C GLU A 54 5.86 -19.76 -1.08
N PHE A 55 6.57 -19.03 -0.21
CA PHE A 55 7.58 -19.64 0.67
C PHE A 55 6.96 -20.55 1.73
N LEU A 56 5.91 -20.10 2.41
CA LEU A 56 5.23 -20.87 3.46
C LEU A 56 4.57 -22.14 2.93
N ASP A 57 4.09 -22.13 1.67
CA ASP A 57 3.51 -23.30 1.02
C ASP A 57 4.57 -24.31 0.54
N ALA A 58 5.74 -23.82 0.12
CA ALA A 58 6.84 -24.66 -0.36
C ALA A 58 7.68 -25.27 0.78
N SER A 59 7.68 -24.66 1.97
CA SER A 59 8.49 -25.10 3.10
C SER A 59 7.76 -26.16 3.94
N ALA A 60 8.39 -27.32 4.13
CA ALA A 60 7.86 -28.38 5.00
C ALA A 60 7.90 -27.97 6.48
N ASP A 61 8.89 -27.15 6.85
CA ASP A 61 8.99 -26.52 8.16
C ASP A 61 8.37 -25.12 8.09
N LYS A 62 7.35 -24.91 8.93
CA LYS A 62 6.67 -23.62 9.04
C LYS A 62 7.55 -22.66 9.84
N ASP A 63 8.15 -21.71 9.14
CA ASP A 63 8.83 -20.58 9.77
C ASP A 63 7.80 -19.70 10.50
N GLU A 64 7.87 -19.66 11.83
CA GLU A 64 6.92 -18.92 12.67
C GLU A 64 7.05 -17.40 12.50
N ASP A 65 8.25 -16.90 12.23
CA ASP A 65 8.50 -15.47 12.01
C ASP A 65 7.87 -15.04 10.69
N LEU A 66 8.06 -15.83 9.63
CA LEU A 66 7.43 -15.56 8.33
C LEU A 66 5.91 -15.73 8.38
N SER A 67 5.40 -16.70 9.15
CA SER A 67 3.95 -16.85 9.38
C SER A 67 3.36 -15.65 10.13
N THR A 68 4.11 -15.10 11.09
CA THR A 68 3.71 -13.91 11.84
C THR A 68 3.72 -12.68 10.95
N ALA A 69 4.80 -12.45 10.21
CA ALA A 69 4.89 -11.36 9.24
C ALA A 69 3.77 -11.42 8.19
N TYR A 70 3.42 -12.61 7.72
CA TYR A 70 2.28 -12.81 6.82
C TYR A 70 0.97 -12.33 7.45
N LYS A 71 0.68 -12.75 8.69
CA LYS A 71 -0.55 -12.34 9.39
C LYS A 71 -0.59 -10.84 9.67
N GLU A 72 0.52 -10.26 10.12
CA GLU A 72 0.62 -8.82 10.39
C GLU A 72 0.37 -7.98 9.13
N ASN A 73 0.95 -8.40 8.00
CA ASN A 73 0.73 -7.73 6.72
C ASN A 73 -0.75 -7.78 6.29
N VAL A 74 -1.52 -8.83 6.63
CA VAL A 74 -2.96 -8.89 6.33
C VAL A 74 -3.70 -7.75 7.01
N ASP A 75 -3.43 -7.50 8.29
CA ASP A 75 -4.09 -6.44 9.04
C ASP A 75 -3.65 -5.05 8.58
N VAL A 76 -2.36 -4.87 8.26
CA VAL A 76 -1.85 -3.62 7.69
C VAL A 76 -2.52 -3.32 6.35
N ILE A 77 -2.59 -4.30 5.44
CA ILE A 77 -3.28 -4.14 4.15
C ILE A 77 -4.75 -3.80 4.36
N GLY A 78 -5.43 -4.47 5.30
CA GLY A 78 -6.81 -4.18 5.66
C GLY A 78 -7.02 -2.73 6.10
N SER A 79 -6.18 -2.25 7.02
CA SER A 79 -6.21 -0.86 7.51
C SER A 79 -5.97 0.16 6.39
N GLN A 80 -5.01 -0.11 5.50
CA GLN A 80 -4.68 0.80 4.39
C GLN A 80 -5.78 0.85 3.33
N LYS A 81 -6.36 -0.31 2.95
CA LYS A 81 -7.49 -0.36 2.01
C LYS A 81 -8.72 0.36 2.55
N GLU A 82 -8.98 0.24 3.85
CA GLU A 82 -10.05 0.98 4.50
C GLU A 82 -9.81 2.50 4.46
N ARG A 83 -8.57 2.94 4.70
CA ARG A 83 -8.21 4.37 4.56
C ARG A 83 -8.40 4.87 3.13
N MET A 84 -8.02 4.08 2.13
CA MET A 84 -8.26 4.41 0.73
C MET A 84 -9.75 4.59 0.45
N ASN A 85 -10.60 3.72 1.01
CA ASN A 85 -12.05 3.84 0.86
C ASN A 85 -12.60 5.09 1.54
N MET A 86 -12.14 5.41 2.75
CA MET A 86 -12.48 6.63 3.47
C MET A 86 -12.14 7.87 2.65
N ILE A 87 -10.92 7.94 2.10
CA ILE A 87 -10.46 9.04 1.25
C ILE A 87 -11.29 9.15 -0.03
N ARG A 88 -11.61 8.02 -0.69
CA ARG A 88 -12.47 8.00 -1.88
C ARG A 88 -13.86 8.56 -1.59
N LEU A 89 -14.46 8.23 -0.45
CA LEU A 89 -15.75 8.82 -0.03
C LEU A 89 -15.62 10.34 0.19
N ALA A 90 -14.55 10.80 0.83
CA ALA A 90 -14.32 12.22 1.08
C ALA A 90 -14.14 13.02 -0.22
N LEU A 91 -13.44 12.44 -1.19
CA LEU A 91 -13.26 12.99 -2.53
C LEU A 91 -14.57 13.03 -3.32
N SER A 92 -15.36 11.96 -3.26
CA SER A 92 -16.70 11.89 -3.88
C SER A 92 -17.60 13.01 -3.38
N HIS A 93 -17.63 13.23 -2.06
CA HIS A 93 -18.38 14.31 -1.43
C HIS A 93 -17.93 15.71 -1.86
N LYS A 94 -16.67 15.86 -2.29
CA LYS A 94 -16.13 17.11 -2.86
C LYS A 94 -16.42 17.23 -4.37
N GLY A 95 -17.16 16.30 -4.96
CA GLY A 95 -17.53 16.28 -6.38
C GLY A 95 -16.48 15.67 -7.30
N VAL A 96 -15.47 14.96 -6.77
CA VAL A 96 -14.44 14.31 -7.58
C VAL A 96 -14.92 12.92 -7.99
N SER A 97 -15.12 12.71 -9.30
CA SER A 97 -15.52 11.41 -9.83
C SER A 97 -14.35 10.41 -9.85
N SER A 98 -14.69 9.13 -9.89
CA SER A 98 -13.69 8.06 -10.10
C SER A 98 -12.92 8.21 -11.41
N GLU A 99 -13.52 8.73 -12.49
CA GLU A 99 -12.76 9.00 -13.72
C GLU A 99 -11.77 10.14 -13.54
N SER A 100 -12.14 11.17 -12.77
CA SER A 100 -11.27 12.32 -12.51
C SER A 100 -10.04 11.93 -11.69
N LEU A 101 -10.16 10.92 -10.81
CA LEU A 101 -9.07 10.39 -10.00
C LEU A 101 -7.89 9.85 -10.81
N SER A 102 -8.12 9.32 -12.02
CA SER A 102 -7.05 8.84 -12.91
C SER A 102 -6.11 9.95 -13.37
N HIS A 103 -6.53 11.23 -13.31
CA HIS A 103 -5.64 12.37 -13.57
C HIS A 103 -4.76 12.75 -12.38
N TYR A 104 -5.13 12.33 -11.17
CA TYR A 104 -4.41 12.65 -9.93
C TYR A 104 -3.51 11.52 -9.46
N ILE A 105 -3.87 10.27 -9.76
CA ILE A 105 -3.12 9.09 -9.40
C ILE A 105 -2.59 8.51 -10.71
N PRO A 106 -1.30 8.72 -11.04
CA PRO A 106 -0.72 8.04 -12.18
C PRO A 106 -0.83 6.53 -11.93
N GLU A 107 -1.47 5.82 -12.87
CA GLU A 107 -1.40 4.35 -12.98
C GLU A 107 0.08 3.96 -12.84
N GLY A 108 0.41 3.25 -11.76
CA GLY A 108 1.75 3.18 -11.20
C GLY A 108 2.85 2.97 -12.24
N ASN A 109 3.92 3.75 -12.12
CA ASN A 109 5.16 3.50 -12.84
C ASN A 109 5.63 2.07 -12.55
N SER A 110 5.31 1.18 -13.49
CA SER A 110 5.79 -0.19 -13.54
C SER A 110 7.23 -0.17 -14.07
N SER A 111 8.18 0.38 -13.31
CA SER A 111 9.65 0.37 -13.53
C SER A 111 10.26 1.23 -12.42
N THR A 112 11.21 0.81 -11.60
CA THR A 112 12.46 0.13 -11.95
C THR A 112 12.97 -0.57 -10.69
N ARG A 113 12.89 -1.91 -10.62
CA ARG A 113 13.80 -2.65 -9.72
C ARG A 113 15.19 -2.41 -10.31
N VAL A 114 15.98 -1.58 -9.64
CA VAL A 114 17.42 -1.53 -9.83
C VAL A 114 17.95 -2.96 -9.66
N ALA A 115 18.14 -3.65 -10.78
CA ALA A 115 19.09 -4.72 -10.89
C ALA A 115 20.48 -4.08 -10.75
N GLN A 116 20.87 -3.80 -9.50
CA GLN A 116 22.25 -3.47 -9.21
C GLN A 116 22.99 -4.79 -9.10
N ALA A 117 23.76 -5.02 -10.16
CA ALA A 117 24.65 -6.13 -10.37
C ALA A 117 25.56 -6.39 -9.16
N ASP A 118 25.56 -7.63 -8.68
CA ASP A 118 26.71 -8.19 -8.00
C ASP A 118 27.20 -9.38 -8.84
N ALA A 119 27.96 -9.03 -9.88
CA ALA A 119 28.69 -9.96 -10.71
C ALA A 119 30.11 -9.44 -10.87
N SER A 120 31.00 -10.04 -10.09
CA SER A 120 32.41 -10.33 -10.41
C SER A 120 33.35 -9.15 -10.65
N THR A 121 34.26 -8.94 -9.72
CA THR A 121 35.63 -8.52 -10.06
C THR A 121 36.61 -9.45 -9.35
N THR A 122 36.99 -10.50 -10.06
CA THR A 122 38.30 -11.16 -9.88
C THR A 122 39.34 -10.16 -10.37
N GLU A 123 40.22 -9.68 -9.49
CA GLU A 123 41.56 -9.26 -9.90
C GLU A 123 42.60 -9.80 -8.93
N GLU A 124 43.58 -10.48 -9.52
CA GLU A 124 44.82 -10.95 -8.92
C GLU A 124 45.62 -9.78 -8.32
N GLY A 125 46.18 -9.98 -7.14
CA GLY A 125 47.15 -9.06 -6.55
C GLY A 125 48.01 -9.78 -5.53
N GLY A 126 49.28 -9.98 -5.87
CA GLY A 126 50.25 -10.83 -5.20
C GLY A 126 50.47 -10.51 -3.71
N ILE A 127 50.70 -11.58 -2.96
CA ILE A 127 51.21 -11.54 -1.58
C ILE A 127 52.73 -11.53 -1.73
N ASP A 128 53.36 -10.38 -1.50
CA ASP A 128 54.81 -10.28 -1.37
C ASP A 128 55.19 -10.78 0.04
N LEU A 129 56.15 -11.71 0.10
CA LEU A 129 56.66 -12.34 1.33
C LEU A 129 57.80 -11.51 1.95
#